data_AF-A0A6V7K966-F1
#
_entry.id   AF-A0A6V7K966-F1
#
_cell.length_a   1.000
_cell.length_b   1.000
_cell.length_c   1.000
_cell.angle_alpha   90.00
_cell.angle_beta   90.00
_cell.angle_gamma   90.00
#
_symmetry.space_group_name_H-M   'P 1'
#
loop_
_entity.id
_entity.type
_entity.pdbx_description
1 polymer ?
#
loop_
_entity_poly.entity_id
_entity_poly.type
_entity_poly.pdbx_seq_one_letter_code
_entity_poly.pdbx_strand_id
1 'polypeptide(L)'
;VFLQLIESSAEPELKYQEIISRVGEFIEDKRLPKTLADRLIQYYEYRYQGSYFKENAITSTLSNHLKLEINIRSNRGLLETATILYNLPRSLLANLISLFKSPLYLTCKT
;
A
#
# COMPACT_ATOMS: atom_id res chain seq x y z
N VAL A 1 -17.95 24.67 7.32
CA VAL A 1 -18.52 23.31 7.47
C VAL A 1 -18.54 22.53 6.16
N PHE A 2 -19.30 22.93 5.12
CA PHE A 2 -19.38 22.15 3.85
C PHE A 2 -18.04 22.08 3.08
N LEU A 3 -17.35 23.22 2.92
CA LEU A 3 -16.03 23.26 2.27
C LEU A 3 -14.96 22.45 3.02
N GLN A 4 -14.95 22.55 4.35
CA GLN A 4 -14.04 21.76 5.21
C GLN A 4 -14.31 20.25 5.10
N LEU A 5 -15.57 19.86 4.92
CA LEU A 5 -15.93 18.46 4.72
C LEU A 5 -15.42 17.94 3.37
N ILE A 6 -15.58 18.73 2.30
CA ILE A 6 -15.04 18.40 0.97
C ILE A 6 -13.52 18.25 1.02
N GLU A 7 -12.83 19.21 1.64
CA GLU A 7 -11.37 19.18 1.80
C GLU A 7 -10.92 17.92 2.56
N SER A 8 -11.59 17.58 3.66
CA SER A 8 -11.26 16.38 4.44
C SER A 8 -11.48 15.07 3.66
N SER A 9 -12.47 15.03 2.77
CA SER A 9 -12.77 13.85 1.97
C SER A 9 -11.79 13.65 0.80
N ALA A 10 -11.20 14.73 0.30
CA ALA A 10 -10.27 14.72 -0.84
C ALA A 10 -8.79 14.71 -0.40
N GLU A 11 -8.51 14.74 0.91
CA GLU A 11 -7.15 14.79 1.45
C GLU A 11 -6.24 13.64 0.93
N PRO A 12 -6.70 12.38 0.84
CA PRO A 12 -5.88 11.29 0.32
C PRO A 12 -5.43 11.50 -1.13
N GLU A 13 -6.35 11.95 -1.99
CA GLU A 13 -6.09 12.22 -3.41
C GLU A 13 -5.16 13.42 -3.56
N LEU A 14 -5.40 14.50 -2.81
CA LEU A 14 -4.54 15.69 -2.83
C LEU A 14 -3.11 15.35 -2.38
N LYS A 15 -2.98 14.52 -1.33
CA LYS A 15 -1.66 14.04 -0.86
C LYS A 15 -0.97 13.17 -1.91
N TYR A 16 -1.72 12.34 -2.62
CA TYR A 16 -1.16 11.57 -3.73
C TYR A 16 -0.65 12.48 -4.86
N GLN A 17 -1.42 13.49 -5.26
CA GLN A 17 -0.98 14.45 -6.28
C GLN A 17 0.27 15.23 -5.86
N GLU A 18 0.36 15.63 -4.58
CA GLU A 18 1.56 16.27 -4.02
C GLU A 18 2.80 15.36 -4.14
N ILE A 19 2.64 14.06 -3.87
CA ILE A 19 3.72 13.06 -4.01
C ILE A 19 4.13 12.93 -5.48
N ILE A 20 3.18 12.79 -6.41
CA ILE A 20 3.47 12.66 -7.85
C ILE A 20 4.18 13.92 -8.38
N SER A 21 3.77 15.10 -7.95
CA SER A 21 4.44 16.36 -8.31
C SER A 21 5.91 16.35 -7.90
N ARG A 22 6.21 15.96 -6.65
CA ARG A 22 7.60 15.86 -6.16
C ARG A 22 8.41 14.80 -6.89
N VAL A 23 7.78 13.69 -7.27
CA VAL A 23 8.43 12.66 -8.09
C VAL A 23 8.77 13.22 -9.48
N GLY A 24 7.88 14.02 -10.07
CA GLY A 24 8.13 14.74 -11.32
C GLY A 24 9.31 15.70 -11.22
N GLU A 25 9.33 16.55 -10.19
CA GLU A 25 10.45 17.47 -9.91
C GLU A 25 11.78 16.71 -9.74
N PHE A 26 11.76 15.57 -9.05
CA PHE A 26 12.94 14.72 -8.89
C PHE A 26 13.42 14.10 -10.21
N ILE A 27 12.49 13.63 -11.06
CA ILE A 27 12.81 13.09 -12.38
C ILE A 27 13.54 14.14 -13.23
N GLU A 28 13.05 15.38 -13.21
CA GLU A 28 13.63 16.50 -13.94
C GLU A 28 15.01 16.89 -13.39
N ASP A 29 15.13 17.07 -12.07
CA ASP A 29 16.39 17.42 -11.39
C ASP A 29 17.50 16.39 -11.67
N LYS A 30 17.14 15.10 -11.62
CA LYS A 30 18.09 14.00 -11.86
C LYS A 30 18.25 13.63 -13.33
N ARG A 31 17.50 14.27 -14.23
CA ARG A 31 17.51 13.99 -15.68
C ARG A 31 17.38 12.49 -15.97
N LEU A 32 16.43 11.83 -15.31
CA LEU A 32 16.29 10.38 -15.44
C LEU A 32 15.96 10.00 -16.89
N PRO A 33 16.51 8.89 -17.42
CA PRO A 33 16.10 8.37 -18.72
C PRO A 33 14.59 8.16 -18.75
N LYS A 34 13.96 8.46 -19.89
CA LYS A 34 12.50 8.38 -20.05
C LYS A 34 11.93 7.04 -19.56
N THR A 35 12.59 5.93 -19.89
CA THR A 35 12.18 4.58 -19.47
C THR A 35 12.17 4.41 -17.94
N LEU A 36 13.11 5.02 -17.22
CA LEU A 36 13.16 4.97 -15.76
C LEU A 36 12.12 5.90 -15.13
N ALA A 37 11.93 7.09 -15.72
CA ALA A 37 10.89 8.03 -15.31
C ALA A 37 9.49 7.39 -15.42
N ASP A 38 9.16 6.81 -16.57
CA ASP A 38 7.87 6.16 -16.82
C ASP A 38 7.64 5.00 -15.82
N ARG A 39 8.66 4.19 -15.55
CA ARG A 39 8.59 3.10 -14.55
C ARG A 39 8.42 3.61 -13.13
N LEU A 40 9.04 4.74 -12.79
CA LEU A 40 8.91 5.35 -11.47
C LEU A 40 7.47 5.86 -11.26
N ILE A 41 6.91 6.57 -12.25
CA ILE A 41 5.50 7.03 -12.18
C ILE A 41 4.56 5.82 -12.09
N GLN A 42 4.74 4.82 -12.94
CA GLN A 42 3.94 3.59 -12.91
C GLN A 42 4.01 2.87 -11.56
N TYR A 43 5.17 2.86 -10.91
CA TYR A 43 5.31 2.31 -9.56
C TYR A 43 4.44 3.06 -8.55
N TYR A 44 4.47 4.40 -8.54
CA TYR A 44 3.66 5.19 -7.62
C TYR A 44 2.16 5.06 -7.88
N GLU A 45 1.74 5.02 -9.15
CA GLU A 45 0.36 4.73 -9.54
C GLU A 45 -0.09 3.36 -9.03
N TYR A 46 0.72 2.33 -9.25
CA TYR A 46 0.42 0.97 -8.79
C TYR A 46 0.38 0.87 -7.26
N ARG A 47 1.30 1.56 -6.57
CA ARG A 47 1.44 1.52 -5.10
C ARG A 47 0.30 2.23 -4.38
N TYR A 48 -0.15 3.37 -4.88
CA TYR A 48 -1.09 4.25 -4.19
C TYR A 48 -2.47 4.30 -4.84
N GLN A 49 -2.62 3.85 -6.09
CA GLN A 49 -3.91 3.76 -6.79
C GLN A 49 -4.71 5.08 -6.78
N GLY A 50 -4.02 6.23 -6.82
CA GLY A 50 -4.64 7.55 -6.83
C GLY A 50 -4.84 8.20 -5.45
N SER A 51 -4.64 7.47 -4.35
CA SER A 51 -4.93 7.99 -3.00
C SER A 51 -3.82 7.58 -2.01
N TYR A 52 -3.32 8.54 -1.24
CA TYR A 52 -2.27 8.30 -0.25
C TYR A 52 -2.83 8.19 1.17
N PHE A 53 -2.47 7.11 1.85
CA PHE A 53 -2.80 6.90 3.26
C PHE A 53 -1.54 6.65 4.09
N LYS A 54 -1.51 7.21 5.30
CA LYS A 54 -0.48 6.91 6.31
C LYS A 54 -0.81 5.58 6.99
N GLU A 55 -0.66 4.47 6.26
CA GLU A 55 -1.02 3.11 6.71
C GLU A 55 -0.51 2.82 8.13
N ASN A 56 0.78 3.09 8.43
CA ASN A 56 1.34 2.86 9.76
C ASN A 56 0.62 3.65 10.87
N ALA A 57 0.26 4.91 10.62
CA ALA A 57 -0.46 5.74 11.58
C ALA A 57 -1.88 5.21 11.80
N ILE A 58 -2.58 4.86 10.72
CA ILE A 58 -3.92 4.26 10.78
C ILE A 58 -3.86 2.92 11.52
N THR A 59 -2.96 2.03 11.14
CA THR A 59 -2.82 0.72 11.79
C THR A 59 -2.44 0.88 13.26
N SER A 60 -1.68 1.90 13.66
CA SER A 60 -1.33 2.12 15.07
C SER A 60 -2.53 2.44 15.96
N THR A 61 -3.62 3.00 15.43
CA THR A 61 -4.84 3.28 16.20
C THR A 61 -5.72 2.06 16.40
N LEU A 62 -5.46 0.96 15.66
CA LEU A 62 -6.27 -0.25 15.69
C LEU A 62 -5.85 -1.19 16.83
N SER A 63 -6.84 -1.92 17.36
CA SER A 63 -6.60 -3.02 18.29
C SER A 63 -5.87 -4.18 17.59
N ASN A 64 -5.18 -5.02 18.37
CA ASN A 64 -4.48 -6.18 17.83
C ASN A 64 -5.43 -7.16 17.11
N HIS A 65 -6.68 -7.26 17.58
CA HIS A 65 -7.72 -8.05 16.93
C HIS A 65 -8.04 -7.52 15.52
N LEU A 66 -8.30 -6.21 15.39
CA LEU A 66 -8.60 -5.58 14.11
C LEU A 66 -7.42 -5.66 13.13
N LYS A 67 -6.19 -5.49 13.63
CA LYS A 67 -4.98 -5.67 12.82
C LYS A 67 -4.89 -7.08 12.23
N LEU A 68 -5.18 -8.10 13.05
CA LEU A 68 -5.15 -9.49 12.61
C LEU A 68 -6.24 -9.76 11.56
N GLU A 69 -7.48 -9.30 11.79
CA GLU A 69 -8.57 -9.47 10.83
C GLU A 69 -8.29 -8.82 9.48
N ILE A 70 -7.75 -7.60 9.49
CA ILE A 70 -7.32 -6.90 8.26
C ILE A 70 -6.24 -7.72 7.55
N ASN A 71 -5.22 -8.21 8.26
CA ASN A 71 -4.17 -9.01 7.64
C ASN A 71 -4.70 -10.33 7.07
N ILE A 72 -5.60 -11.02 7.76
CA ILE A 72 -6.23 -12.24 7.25
C ILE A 72 -7.00 -11.92 5.97
N ARG A 73 -7.79 -10.84 5.96
CA ARG A 73 -8.61 -10.47 4.81
C ARG A 73 -7.77 -10.04 3.61
N SER A 74 -6.72 -9.23 3.83
CA SER A 74 -5.83 -8.76 2.77
C SER A 74 -4.98 -9.88 2.16
N ASN A 75 -4.63 -10.91 2.95
CA ASN A 75 -3.82 -12.05 2.49
C ASN A 75 -4.66 -13.29 2.19
N ARG A 76 -5.99 -13.16 2.08
CA ARG A 76 -6.90 -14.30 1.91
C ARG A 76 -6.51 -15.21 0.73
N GLY A 77 -6.14 -14.63 -0.42
CA GLY A 77 -5.71 -15.42 -1.58
C GLY A 77 -4.45 -16.24 -1.32
N LEU A 78 -3.48 -15.70 -0.57
CA LEU A 78 -2.27 -16.43 -0.17
C LEU A 78 -2.62 -17.57 0.80
N LEU A 79 -3.45 -17.27 1.81
CA LEU A 79 -3.91 -18.27 2.77
C LEU A 79 -4.71 -19.38 2.09
N GLU A 80 -5.49 -19.05 1.06
CA GLU A 80 -6.28 -20.02 0.32
C GLU A 80 -5.42 -20.91 -0.61
N THR A 81 -4.34 -20.36 -1.15
CA THR A 81 -3.48 -21.06 -2.12
C THR A 81 -2.35 -21.86 -1.46
N ALA A 82 -1.89 -21.42 -0.28
CA ALA A 82 -0.74 -22.02 0.39
C ALA A 82 -1.17 -23.25 1.21
N THR A 83 -1.06 -24.43 0.60
CA THR A 83 -1.39 -25.73 1.22
C THR A 83 -0.67 -25.99 2.55
N ILE A 84 0.56 -25.48 2.68
CA ILE A 84 1.40 -25.54 3.88
C ILE A 84 0.75 -24.83 5.07
N LEU A 85 0.01 -23.74 4.84
CA LEU A 85 -0.56 -22.92 5.92
C LEU A 85 -1.81 -23.56 6.53
N TYR A 86 -2.56 -24.37 5.77
CA TYR A 86 -3.77 -25.03 6.28
C TYR A 86 -3.52 -26.05 7.40
N ASN A 87 -2.35 -26.69 7.38
CA ASN A 87 -2.01 -27.71 8.37
C ASN A 87 -1.45 -27.13 9.67
N LEU A 88 -1.33 -25.80 9.78
CA LEU A 88 -0.81 -25.15 10.97
C LEU A 88 -1.90 -24.95 12.04
N PRO A 89 -1.56 -25.16 13.33
CA PRO A 89 -2.42 -24.74 14.44
C PRO A 89 -2.82 -23.27 14.31
N ARG A 90 -4.09 -22.97 14.60
CA ARG A 90 -4.66 -21.62 14.46
C ARG A 90 -3.86 -20.55 15.21
N SER A 91 -3.28 -20.87 16.36
CA SER A 91 -2.42 -19.97 17.13
C SER A 91 -1.12 -19.62 16.40
N LEU A 92 -0.48 -20.60 15.74
CA LEU A 92 0.73 -20.36 14.96
C LEU A 92 0.44 -19.59 13.68
N LEU A 93 -0.68 -19.90 13.02
CA LEU A 93 -1.13 -19.19 11.83
C LEU A 93 -1.44 -17.72 12.14
N ALA A 94 -2.10 -17.41 13.26
CA ALA A 94 -2.34 -16.03 13.68
C ALA A 94 -1.03 -15.27 13.92
N ASN A 95 -0.05 -15.91 14.59
CA ASN A 95 1.27 -15.30 14.83
C ASN A 95 2.02 -15.06 13.51
N LEU A 96 2.01 -16.01 12.59
CA LEU A 96 2.66 -15.86 11.27
C LEU A 96 2.01 -14.75 10.45
N ILE A 97 0.67 -14.69 10.41
CA ILE A 97 -0.06 -13.65 9.70
C ILE A 97 0.20 -12.26 10.30
N SER A 98 0.39 -12.18 11.62
CA SER A 98 0.77 -10.91 12.26
C SER A 98 2.15 -10.39 11.80
N LEU A 99 3.03 -11.27 11.32
CA LEU A 99 4.35 -10.94 10.80
C LEU A 99 4.36 -10.65 9.30
N PHE A 100 3.30 -11.02 8.57
CA PHE A 100 3.24 -10.79 7.13
C PHE A 100 3.20 -9.30 6.81
N LYS A 101 4.22 -8.87 6.08
CA LYS A 101 4.22 -7.64 5.30
C LYS A 101 4.18 -8.07 3.85
N SER A 102 3.20 -7.59 3.09
CA SER A 102 3.13 -7.87 1.65
C SER A 102 3.90 -6.78 0.90
N PRO A 103 5.15 -7.06 0.46
CA PRO A 103 5.87 -6.12 -0.40
C PRO A 103 5.21 -6.08 -1.79
N LEU A 104 5.05 -4.87 -2.31
CA LEU A 104 4.59 -4.65 -3.68
C LEU A 104 5.79 -4.65 -4.63
N TYR A 105 5.68 -5.42 -5.71
CA TYR A 105 6.69 -5.49 -6.76
C TYR A 105 6.09 -5.04 -8.09
N LEU A 106 6.76 -4.12 -8.77
CA LEU A 106 6.40 -3.77 -10.14
C LEU A 106 6.95 -4.85 -11.08
N THR A 107 6.07 -5.50 -11.85
CA THR A 107 6.51 -6.50 -12.82
C THR A 107 7.18 -5.81 -14.01
N CYS A 108 8.34 -6.30 -14.41
CA CYS A 108 9.01 -5.83 -15.61
C CYS A 108 8.31 -6.45 -16.82
N LYS A 109 7.55 -5.67 -17.60
CA LYS A 109 7.20 -6.07 -18.96
C LYS A 109 8.39 -5.73 -19.86
N THR A 110 9.14 -6.74 -20.26
CA THR A 110 10.15 -6.69 -21.34
C THR A 110 9.48 -6.52 -22.69
#